data_AF-A0AAV8U288-F1
#
_entry.id   AF-A0AAV8U288-F1
#
_cell.length_a   1.000
_cell.length_b   1.000
_cell.length_c   1.000
_cell.angle_alpha   90.00
_cell.angle_beta   90.00
_cell.angle_gamma   90.00
#
_symmetry.space_group_name_H-M   'P 1'
#
loop_
_entity.id
_entity.type
_entity.pdbx_description
1 polymer ?
#
loop_
_entity_poly.entity_id
_entity_poly.type
_entity_poly.pdbx_seq_one_letter_code
_entity_poly.pdbx_strand_id
1 'polypeptide(L)'
;MATNRWLRPEVYPLFAALSVAVGICGFQLVRNICINPEVRVNKQHRAAGVLENFAEGEKYAEHALRKFVRNRAPEIMPSINNFFSNPK
;
A
#
# COMPACT_ATOMS: atom_id res chain seq x y z
N MET A 1 30.16 -5.19 20.90
CA MET A 1 29.76 -3.83 21.36
C MET A 1 29.67 -2.79 20.23
N ALA A 2 29.42 -3.17 18.98
CA ALA A 2 29.29 -2.21 17.88
C ALA A 2 27.83 -1.78 17.61
N THR A 3 26.87 -2.66 17.88
CA THR A 3 25.43 -2.45 17.56
C THR A 3 24.81 -1.32 18.39
N ASN A 4 25.14 -1.24 19.69
CA ASN A 4 24.64 -0.18 20.59
C ASN A 4 25.16 1.22 20.24
N ARG A 5 26.27 1.32 19.48
CA ARG A 5 26.79 2.63 19.04
C ARG A 5 25.89 3.28 17.99
N TRP A 6 25.22 2.46 17.17
CA TRP A 6 24.38 2.88 16.04
C TRP A 6 22.88 2.82 16.33
N LEU A 7 22.46 1.97 17.28
CA LEU A 7 21.07 1.88 17.75
C LEU A 7 20.82 2.84 18.91
N ARG A 8 20.88 4.14 18.63
CA ARG A 8 20.51 5.17 19.60
C ARG A 8 19.04 5.56 19.43
N PRO A 9 18.34 5.97 20.51
CA PRO A 9 16.93 6.35 20.44
C PRO A 9 16.62 7.43 19.40
N GLU A 10 17.57 8.33 19.14
CA GLU A 10 17.42 9.42 18.17
C GLU A 10 17.31 8.91 16.72
N VAL A 11 17.79 7.70 16.44
CA VAL A 11 17.78 7.12 15.09
C VAL A 11 16.52 6.28 14.83
N TYR A 12 15.78 5.88 15.88
CA TYR A 12 14.54 5.11 15.73
C TYR A 12 13.48 5.79 14.84
N PRO A 13 13.20 7.10 14.95
CA PRO A 13 12.24 7.74 14.04
C PRO A 13 12.74 7.75 12.59
N LEU A 14 14.05 7.87 12.35
CA LEU A 14 14.63 7.81 11.00
C LEU A 14 14.49 6.40 10.40
N PHE A 15 14.78 5.36 11.18
CA PHE A 15 14.58 3.98 10.77
C PHE A 15 13.10 3.65 10.56
N ALA A 16 12.21 4.20 11.37
CA ALA A 16 10.77 4.05 11.19
C ALA A 16 10.32 4.62 9.83
N ALA A 17 10.71 5.86 9.52
CA ALA A 17 10.37 6.49 8.24
C ALA A 17 10.94 5.71 7.04
N LEU A 18 12.23 5.34 7.10
CA LEU A 18 12.89 4.58 6.04
C LEU A 18 12.24 3.20 5.82
N SER A 19 12.02 2.45 6.89
CA SER A 19 11.43 1.10 6.81
C SER A 19 10.00 1.15 6.29
N VAL A 20 9.20 2.16 6.69
CA VAL A 20 7.87 2.38 6.13
C VAL A 20 7.94 2.65 4.63
N ALA A 21 8.83 3.53 4.18
CA ALA A 21 8.97 3.85 2.75
C ALA A 21 9.37 2.62 1.93
N VAL A 22 10.41 1.89 2.36
CA VAL A 22 10.87 0.66 1.70
C VAL A 22 9.78 -0.42 1.73
N GLY A 23 9.09 -0.55 2.86
CA GLY A 23 7.98 -1.50 3.04
C GLY A 23 6.82 -1.22 2.08
N ILE A 24 6.43 0.04 1.91
CA ILE A 24 5.37 0.44 0.97
C ILE A 24 5.77 0.11 -0.47
N CYS A 25 7.01 0.43 -0.87
CA CYS A 25 7.52 0.08 -2.20
C CYS A 25 7.51 -1.44 -2.43
N GLY A 26 8.00 -2.22 -1.46
CA GLY A 26 8.01 -3.68 -1.53
C GLY A 26 6.60 -4.27 -1.60
N PHE A 27 5.68 -3.79 -0.76
CA PHE A 27 4.27 -4.19 -0.78
C PHE A 27 3.63 -3.95 -2.15
N GLN A 28 3.89 -2.77 -2.75
CA GLN A 28 3.35 -2.43 -4.05
C GLN A 28 3.89 -3.36 -5.15
N LEU A 29 5.19 -3.68 -5.13
CA LEU A 29 5.79 -4.62 -6.08
C LEU A 29 5.20 -6.03 -5.94
N VAL A 30 5.10 -6.54 -4.71
CA VAL A 30 4.52 -7.87 -4.44
C VAL A 30 3.08 -7.93 -4.93
N ARG A 31 2.28 -6.90 -4.66
CA ARG A 31 0.91 -6.82 -5.21
C ARG A 31 0.88 -6.86 -6.73
N ASN A 32 1.79 -6.13 -7.38
CA ASN A 32 1.83 -6.06 -8.83
C ASN A 32 2.23 -7.41 -9.45
N ILE A 33 3.08 -8.19 -8.78
CA ILE A 33 3.49 -9.51 -9.24
C ILE A 33 2.38 -10.55 -9.01
N CYS A 34 1.65 -10.46 -7.90
CA CYS A 34 0.72 -11.51 -7.47
C CYS A 34 -0.74 -11.31 -7.93
N ILE A 35 -1.20 -10.08 -8.15
CA ILE A 35 -2.64 -9.77 -8.31
C ILE A 35 -2.90 -8.89 -9.54
N ASN A 36 -1.85 -8.41 -10.23
CA ASN A 36 -2.08 -7.64 -11.45
C ASN A 36 -2.45 -8.60 -12.59
N PRO A 37 -3.65 -8.49 -13.17
CA PRO A 37 -4.12 -9.43 -14.19
C PRO A 37 -3.25 -9.42 -15.46
N GLU A 38 -2.49 -8.36 -15.71
CA GLU A 38 -1.61 -8.22 -16.87
C GLU A 38 -0.23 -8.87 -16.67
N VAL A 39 0.16 -9.14 -15.42
CA VAL A 39 1.52 -9.63 -15.09
C VAL A 39 1.54 -11.15 -15.07
N ARG A 40 2.08 -11.75 -16.14
CA ARG A 40 2.07 -13.20 -16.38
C ARG A 40 3.40 -13.85 -15.96
N VAL A 41 3.51 -14.23 -14.69
CA VAL A 41 4.72 -14.89 -14.16
C VAL A 41 4.71 -16.41 -14.41
N ASN A 42 3.53 -17.04 -14.31
CA ASN A 42 3.39 -18.48 -14.56
C ASN A 42 3.37 -18.79 -16.07
N LYS A 43 4.06 -19.86 -16.46
CA LYS A 43 4.13 -20.34 -17.85
C LYS A 43 2.75 -20.63 -18.45
N GLN A 44 1.83 -21.17 -17.65
CA GLN A 44 0.46 -21.48 -18.09
C GLN A 44 -0.31 -20.23 -18.54
N HIS A 45 -0.27 -19.14 -17.75
CA HIS A 45 -0.91 -17.87 -18.10
C HIS A 45 -0.28 -17.18 -19.32
N ARG A 46 1.00 -17.44 -19.59
CA ARG A 46 1.70 -16.92 -20.78
C ARG A 46 1.26 -17.62 -22.07
N ALA A 47 0.89 -18.89 -21.98
CA ALA A 47 0.40 -19.69 -23.12
C ALA A 47 -1.07 -19.41 -23.47
N ALA A 48 -1.83 -18.83 -22.54
CA ALA A 48 -3.21 -18.40 -22.80
C ALA A 48 -3.23 -17.16 -23.72
N GLY A 49 -3.68 -17.34 -24.96
CA GLY A 49 -3.75 -16.29 -25.97
C GLY A 49 -4.80 -15.20 -25.68
N VAL A 50 -5.91 -15.57 -25.03
CA VAL A 50 -6.96 -14.64 -24.54
C VAL A 50 -7.14 -14.89 -23.05
N LEU A 51 -7.16 -13.80 -22.27
CA LEU A 51 -7.19 -13.85 -20.81
C LEU A 51 -8.60 -13.53 -20.29
N GLU A 52 -9.38 -14.56 -19.97
CA GLU A 52 -10.73 -14.46 -19.37
C GLU A 52 -10.66 -14.13 -17.87
N ASN A 53 -9.98 -13.04 -17.49
CA ASN A 53 -9.60 -12.76 -16.10
C ASN A 53 -10.43 -11.66 -15.42
N PHE A 54 -11.71 -11.56 -15.77
CA PHE A 54 -12.62 -10.52 -15.28
C PHE A 54 -12.72 -10.50 -13.75
N ALA A 55 -12.80 -11.68 -13.12
CA ALA A 55 -12.92 -11.80 -11.66
C ALA A 55 -11.64 -11.38 -10.91
N GLU A 56 -10.45 -11.62 -11.48
CA GLU A 56 -9.19 -11.15 -10.89
C GLU A 56 -9.01 -9.65 -11.10
N GLY A 57 -9.36 -9.15 -12.29
CA GLY A 57 -9.37 -7.72 -12.59
C GLY A 57 -10.30 -6.93 -11.67
N GLU A 58 -11.50 -7.45 -11.39
CA GLU A 58 -12.41 -6.86 -10.42
C GLU A 58 -11.77 -6.82 -9.03
N LYS A 59 -11.22 -7.94 -8.53
CA LYS A 59 -10.55 -7.99 -7.22
C LYS A 59 -9.35 -7.04 -7.12
N TYR A 60 -8.60 -6.86 -8.20
CA TYR A 60 -7.48 -5.92 -8.27
C TYR A 60 -7.96 -4.46 -8.23
N ALA A 61 -8.99 -4.12 -9.00
CA ALA A 61 -9.55 -2.78 -9.07
C ALA A 61 -10.27 -2.38 -7.77
N GLU A 62 -11.08 -3.29 -7.24
CA GLU A 62 -12.04 -3.11 -6.15
C GLU A 62 -11.48 -3.62 -4.81
N HIS A 63 -10.27 -3.17 -4.48
CA HIS A 63 -9.62 -3.50 -3.21
C HIS A 63 -10.41 -3.01 -1.98
N ALA A 64 -10.41 -3.79 -0.89
CA ALA A 64 -11.12 -3.48 0.35
C ALA A 64 -10.81 -2.08 0.91
N LEU A 65 -9.53 -1.67 0.96
CA LEU A 65 -9.17 -0.31 1.40
C LEU A 65 -9.70 0.76 0.45
N ARG A 66 -9.69 0.51 -0.87
CA ARG A 66 -10.21 1.46 -1.86
C ARG A 66 -11.73 1.60 -1.72
N LYS A 67 -12.47 0.49 -1.54
CA LYS A 67 -13.91 0.51 -1.24
C LYS A 67 -14.21 1.28 0.03
N PHE A 68 -13.42 1.04 1.08
CA PHE A 68 -13.60 1.67 2.38
C PHE A 68 -13.37 3.18 2.35
N VAL A 69 -12.40 3.66 1.57
CA VAL A 69 -12.04 5.08 1.48
C VAL A 69 -12.86 5.83 0.42
N ARG A 70 -13.43 5.16 -0.59
CA ARG A 70 -14.15 5.80 -1.72
C ARG A 70 -15.27 6.77 -1.29
N ASN A 71 -15.97 6.48 -0.20
CA ASN A 71 -17.08 7.30 0.29
C ASN A 71 -16.69 8.22 1.46
N ARG A 72 -15.40 8.36 1.77
CA ARG A 72 -14.92 9.23 2.84
C ARG A 72 -14.37 10.53 2.25
N ALA A 73 -14.54 11.63 2.98
CA ALA A 73 -13.90 12.89 2.65
C ALA A 73 -12.37 12.70 2.65
N PRO A 74 -11.64 13.28 1.67
CA PRO A 74 -10.18 13.18 1.60
C PRO A 74 -9.53 14.05 2.68
N GLU A 75 -9.62 13.61 3.93
CA GLU A 75 -9.06 14.30 5.09
C GLU A 75 -8.16 13.36 5.89
N ILE A 76 -6.93 13.80 6.17
CA ILE A 76 -5.93 12.98 6.88
C ILE A 76 -6.29 12.84 8.37
N MET A 77 -6.83 13.91 8.98
CA MET A 77 -7.19 13.95 10.39
C MET A 77 -8.49 14.74 10.58
N PRO A 78 -9.67 14.13 10.33
CA PRO A 78 -10.94 14.84 10.35
C PRO A 78 -11.26 15.43 11.73
N SER A 79 -10.83 14.80 12.83
CA SER A 79 -11.04 15.33 14.19
C SER A 79 -10.25 16.62 14.43
N ILE A 80 -8.98 16.65 14.01
CA ILE A 80 -8.13 17.84 14.13
C ILE A 80 -8.60 18.94 13.18
N ASN A 81 -8.98 18.57 11.96
CA ASN A 81 -9.48 19.51 10.97
C ASN A 81 -10.75 20.20 11.50
N ASN A 82 -11.75 19.43 11.96
CA ASN A 82 -12.97 19.97 12.55
C ASN A 82 -12.73 20.80 13.81
N PHE A 83 -11.73 20.44 14.63
CA PHE A 83 -11.37 21.22 15.82
C PHE A 83 -10.90 22.64 15.48
N PHE A 84 -10.13 22.79 14.39
CA PHE A 84 -9.61 24.09 13.97
C PHE A 84 -10.52 24.85 12.99
N SER A 85 -11.35 24.16 12.21
CA SER A 85 -12.19 24.76 11.17
C SER A 85 -13.60 25.15 11.62
N ASN A 86 -14.11 24.56 12.71
CA ASN A 86 -15.43 24.89 13.27
C ASN A 86 -15.27 25.58 14.64
N PRO A 87 -14.98 26.90 14.69
CA PRO A 87 -15.08 27.66 15.92
C PRO A 87 -16.55 27.68 16.39
N LYS A 88 -16.77 27.51 17.70
CA LYS A 88 -18.07 27.78 18.32
C LYS A 88 -18.34 29.28 18.37
#